data_AF-L1ID14-F1
#
_entry.id   AF-L1ID14-F1
#
_cell.length_a   1.000
_cell.length_b   1.000
_cell.length_c   1.000
_cell.angle_alpha   90.00
_cell.angle_beta   90.00
_cell.angle_gamma   90.00
#
_symmetry.space_group_name_H-M   'P 1'
#
loop_
_entity.id
_entity.type
_entity.pdbx_description
1 polymer ?
#
loop_
_entity_poly.entity_id
_entity_poly.type
_entity_poly.pdbx_seq_one_letter_code
_entity_poly.pdbx_strand_id
1 'polypeptide(L)'
;IWNFLGGDKALEYFTGYLLEESLSVDNLFVFLLLFEYFKVPQSQQKKVLSYGIWGAIVMRAGFISAGLVAIQQFRGVLLVFAGLLMYSSFKMLTDATGKEEEGDEADISENSIVKFASKLVQSTPEYDGDRFFTLVDGVKKATPLFLVLLCVEFSDVMFAVDSIPAVFGVTEDPLIVLTSNIFAIMSLRALYQVLAQLAKDLKYLETAVGAVLGFVGLKLVGEYFGFELPEQASLSVVIGLLGTGVGASIYEKRQKFKLLDLDNDGFLTKVPPSLPCCTNVLTNLLLQEELEKSGLDVEEVK
;
A
#
# COMPACT_ATOMS: atom_id res chain seq x y z
N ILE A 1 -15.94 -13.73 16.18
CA ILE A 1 -16.08 -14.72 15.08
C ILE A 1 -15.76 -16.12 15.60
N TRP A 2 -14.52 -16.44 15.96
CA TRP A 2 -14.12 -17.77 16.46
C TRP A 2 -15.07 -18.41 17.48
N ASN A 3 -15.42 -17.69 18.55
CA ASN A 3 -16.28 -18.23 19.62
C ASN A 3 -17.76 -18.40 19.25
N PHE A 4 -18.25 -17.70 18.22
CA PHE A 4 -19.70 -17.62 17.93
C PHE A 4 -20.09 -18.17 16.55
N LEU A 5 -19.19 -18.10 15.56
CA LEU A 5 -19.41 -18.47 14.16
C LEU A 5 -18.56 -19.69 13.73
N GLY A 6 -17.65 -20.16 14.60
CA GLY A 6 -16.81 -21.32 14.33
C GLY A 6 -15.47 -21.00 13.66
N GLY A 7 -14.67 -22.06 13.44
CA GLY A 7 -13.33 -21.98 12.89
C GLY A 7 -13.30 -21.58 11.41
N ASP A 8 -14.19 -22.14 10.59
CA ASP A 8 -14.21 -21.91 9.14
C ASP A 8 -14.48 -20.43 8.83
N LYS A 9 -15.51 -19.84 9.47
CA LYS A 9 -15.82 -18.41 9.35
C LYS A 9 -14.70 -17.50 9.87
N ALA A 10 -13.92 -17.97 10.84
CA ALA A 10 -12.75 -17.23 11.29
C ALA A 10 -11.60 -17.30 10.27
N LEU A 11 -11.40 -18.44 9.60
CA LEU A 11 -10.44 -18.57 8.51
C LEU A 11 -10.82 -17.71 7.32
N GLU A 12 -12.11 -17.68 6.95
CA GLU A 12 -12.63 -16.75 5.93
C GLU A 12 -12.33 -15.29 6.30
N TYR A 13 -12.61 -14.90 7.55
CA TYR A 13 -12.30 -13.54 8.05
C TYR A 13 -10.80 -13.22 7.96
N PHE A 14 -9.93 -14.11 8.42
CA PHE A 14 -8.49 -13.88 8.38
C PHE A 14 -7.96 -13.84 6.94
N THR A 15 -8.47 -14.71 6.07
CA THR A 15 -8.09 -14.71 4.65
C THR A 15 -8.51 -13.40 4.00
N GLY A 16 -9.77 -12.98 4.16
CA GLY A 16 -10.29 -11.73 3.62
C GLY A 16 -9.55 -10.50 4.18
N TYR A 17 -9.26 -10.49 5.49
CA TYR A 17 -8.48 -9.44 6.13
C TYR A 17 -7.07 -9.34 5.56
N LEU A 18 -6.36 -10.46 5.38
CA LEU A 18 -4.99 -10.47 4.85
C LEU A 18 -4.94 -10.10 3.36
N LEU A 19 -5.91 -10.57 2.57
CA LEU A 19 -6.06 -10.15 1.18
C LEU A 19 -6.24 -8.64 1.09
N GLU A 20 -7.14 -8.11 1.92
CA GLU A 20 -7.44 -6.69 1.92
C GLU A 20 -6.24 -5.85 2.37
N GLU A 21 -5.57 -6.24 3.45
CA GLU A 21 -4.35 -5.56 3.92
C GLU A 21 -3.29 -5.53 2.82
N SER A 22 -3.04 -6.67 2.17
CA SER A 22 -2.00 -6.78 1.15
C SER A 22 -2.30 -5.93 -0.07
N LEU A 23 -3.55 -5.92 -0.53
CA LEU A 23 -4.00 -5.07 -1.65
C LEU A 23 -4.02 -3.59 -1.27
N SER A 24 -4.32 -3.28 -0.01
CA SER A 24 -4.37 -1.91 0.47
C SER A 24 -2.97 -1.28 0.60
N VAL A 25 -1.88 -2.06 0.66
CA VAL A 25 -0.50 -1.51 0.59
C VAL A 25 -0.27 -0.77 -0.73
N ASP A 26 -0.79 -1.30 -1.84
CA ASP A 26 -0.72 -0.61 -3.15
C ASP A 26 -1.47 0.73 -3.10
N ASN A 27 -2.54 0.81 -2.32
CA ASN A 27 -3.27 2.06 -2.08
C ASN A 27 -2.40 3.09 -1.35
N LEU A 28 -1.53 2.67 -0.43
CA LEU A 28 -0.62 3.59 0.26
C LEU A 28 0.35 4.26 -0.71
N PHE A 29 0.87 3.52 -1.70
CA PHE A 29 1.74 4.09 -2.72
C PHE A 29 1.01 5.18 -3.51
N VAL A 30 -0.23 4.93 -3.92
CA VAL A 30 -1.04 5.96 -4.60
C VAL A 30 -1.27 7.18 -3.71
N PHE A 31 -1.48 7.03 -2.41
CA PHE A 31 -1.61 8.18 -1.51
C PHE A 31 -0.30 8.97 -1.37
N LEU A 32 0.84 8.28 -1.26
CA LEU A 32 2.16 8.92 -1.20
C LEU A 32 2.42 9.75 -2.45
N LEU A 33 2.20 9.13 -3.61
CA LEU A 33 2.28 9.73 -4.92
C LEU A 33 1.37 10.96 -5.03
N LEU A 34 0.10 10.87 -4.62
CA LEU A 34 -0.82 12.00 -4.62
C LEU A 34 -0.35 13.13 -3.69
N PHE A 35 0.10 12.81 -2.47
CA PHE A 35 0.58 13.83 -1.53
C PHE A 35 1.87 14.50 -2.00
N GLU A 36 2.75 13.76 -2.67
CA GLU A 36 3.97 14.29 -3.29
C GLU A 36 3.62 15.20 -4.48
N TYR A 37 2.77 14.73 -5.39
CA TYR A 37 2.30 15.50 -6.55
C TYR A 37 1.65 16.83 -6.15
N PHE A 38 0.73 16.79 -5.19
CA PHE A 38 0.05 18.00 -4.70
C PHE A 38 0.86 18.77 -3.65
N LYS A 39 2.06 18.29 -3.27
CA LYS A 39 2.93 18.89 -2.24
C LYS A 39 2.19 19.15 -0.92
N VAL A 40 1.42 18.17 -0.47
CA VAL A 40 0.57 18.26 0.73
C VAL A 40 1.43 18.33 1.99
N PRO A 41 1.30 19.38 2.82
CA PRO A 41 2.03 19.48 4.08
C PRO A 41 1.74 18.30 5.01
N GLN A 42 2.77 17.78 5.69
CA GLN A 42 2.67 16.61 6.58
C GLN A 42 1.62 16.77 7.70
N SER A 43 1.40 17.98 8.20
CA SER A 43 0.34 18.27 9.20
C SER A 43 -1.07 18.03 8.65
N GLN A 44 -1.28 18.27 7.35
CA GLN A 44 -2.58 18.17 6.68
C GLN A 44 -2.87 16.75 6.18
N GLN A 45 -1.84 15.93 5.93
CA GLN A 45 -2.00 14.54 5.47
C GLN A 45 -2.88 13.73 6.44
N LYS A 46 -2.67 13.84 7.75
CA LYS A 46 -3.50 13.15 8.76
C LYS A 46 -4.98 13.46 8.61
N LYS A 47 -5.33 14.72 8.29
CA LYS A 47 -6.71 15.12 8.09
C LYS A 47 -7.29 14.46 6.85
N VAL A 48 -6.61 14.51 5.72
CA VAL A 48 -7.06 13.85 4.49
C VAL A 48 -7.21 12.35 4.70
N LEU A 49 -6.24 11.71 5.36
CA LEU A 49 -6.29 10.28 5.67
C LEU A 49 -7.49 9.93 6.56
N SER A 50 -7.78 10.71 7.60
CA SER A 50 -8.91 10.46 8.51
C SER A 50 -10.28 10.61 7.84
N TYR A 51 -10.47 11.63 6.99
CA TYR A 51 -11.70 11.77 6.21
C TYR A 51 -11.79 10.67 5.15
N GLY A 52 -10.64 10.30 4.56
CA GLY A 52 -10.48 9.20 3.62
C GLY A 52 -10.97 7.86 4.16
N ILE A 53 -10.73 7.55 5.44
CA ILE A 53 -11.22 6.30 6.06
C ILE A 53 -12.75 6.24 6.01
N TRP A 54 -13.43 7.32 6.36
CA TRP A 54 -14.89 7.35 6.40
C TRP A 54 -15.49 7.21 5.01
N GLY A 55 -14.92 7.91 4.01
CA GLY A 55 -15.36 7.79 2.63
C GLY A 55 -15.13 6.38 2.07
N ALA A 56 -13.94 5.82 2.26
CA ALA A 56 -13.60 4.46 1.87
C ALA A 56 -14.56 3.41 2.49
N ILE A 57 -14.84 3.49 3.80
CA ILE A 57 -15.77 2.57 4.46
C ILE A 57 -17.16 2.63 3.83
N VAL A 58 -17.68 3.84 3.56
CA VAL A 58 -19.01 4.03 2.95
C VAL A 58 -19.02 3.50 1.52
N MET A 59 -18.02 3.85 0.71
CA MET A 59 -17.91 3.41 -0.68
C MET A 59 -17.79 1.90 -0.77
N ARG A 60 -16.97 1.27 0.08
CA ARG A 60 -16.85 -0.19 0.15
C ARG A 60 -18.13 -0.85 0.59
N ALA A 61 -18.79 -0.37 1.64
CA ALA A 61 -20.09 -0.91 2.04
C ALA A 61 -21.09 -0.87 0.86
N GLY A 62 -21.06 0.22 0.07
CA GLY A 62 -21.83 0.34 -1.16
C GLY A 62 -21.47 -0.70 -2.21
N PHE A 63 -20.19 -0.83 -2.57
CA PHE A 63 -19.75 -1.78 -3.60
C PHE A 63 -19.90 -3.25 -3.18
N ILE A 64 -19.63 -3.57 -1.92
CA ILE A 64 -19.84 -4.92 -1.37
C ILE A 64 -21.33 -5.26 -1.46
N SER A 65 -22.21 -4.35 -1.03
CA SER A 65 -23.66 -4.56 -1.12
C SER A 65 -24.12 -4.75 -2.56
N ALA A 66 -23.63 -3.91 -3.48
CA ALA A 66 -23.94 -4.00 -4.90
C ALA A 66 -23.40 -5.30 -5.53
N GLY A 67 -22.17 -5.69 -5.20
CA GLY A 67 -21.53 -6.92 -5.67
C GLY A 67 -22.25 -8.17 -5.19
N LEU A 68 -22.66 -8.21 -3.91
CA LEU A 68 -23.44 -9.31 -3.35
C LEU A 68 -24.78 -9.47 -4.07
N VAL A 69 -25.50 -8.37 -4.28
CA VAL A 69 -26.76 -8.40 -5.05
C VAL A 69 -26.51 -8.87 -6.48
N ALA A 70 -25.43 -8.43 -7.12
CA ALA A 70 -25.08 -8.84 -8.48
C ALA A 70 -24.80 -10.35 -8.57
N ILE A 71 -24.03 -10.91 -7.63
CA ILE A 71 -23.73 -12.35 -7.57
C ILE A 71 -25.02 -13.17 -7.37
N GLN A 72 -25.89 -12.75 -6.45
CA GLN A 72 -27.15 -13.44 -6.17
C GLN A 72 -28.11 -13.46 -7.37
N GLN A 73 -28.07 -12.43 -8.21
CA GLN A 73 -28.92 -12.35 -9.41
C GLN A 73 -28.31 -13.09 -10.61
N PHE A 74 -26.99 -13.03 -10.77
CA PHE A 74 -26.30 -13.61 -11.91
C PHE A 74 -24.95 -14.21 -11.50
N ARG A 75 -24.89 -15.53 -11.36
CA ARG A 75 -23.66 -16.26 -11.02
C ARG A 75 -22.51 -16.02 -12.01
N GLY A 76 -22.80 -15.64 -13.25
CA GLY A 76 -21.79 -15.26 -14.24
C GLY A 76 -20.94 -14.04 -13.84
N VAL A 77 -21.37 -13.26 -12.84
CA VAL A 77 -20.55 -12.21 -12.22
C VAL A 77 -19.24 -12.79 -11.64
N LEU A 78 -19.26 -14.02 -11.11
CA LEU A 78 -18.03 -14.68 -10.61
C LEU A 78 -16.96 -14.82 -11.71
N LEU A 79 -17.36 -15.07 -12.96
CA LEU A 79 -16.43 -15.14 -14.09
C LEU A 79 -15.90 -13.77 -14.49
N VAL A 80 -16.73 -12.72 -14.38
CA VAL A 80 -16.27 -11.34 -14.59
C VAL A 80 -15.23 -10.96 -13.54
N PHE A 81 -15.52 -11.27 -12.28
CA PHE A 81 -14.61 -11.07 -11.15
C PHE A 81 -13.32 -11.85 -11.33
N ALA A 82 -13.39 -13.13 -11.69
CA ALA A 82 -12.21 -13.93 -12.03
C ALA A 82 -11.40 -13.31 -13.16
N GLY A 83 -12.05 -12.83 -14.22
CA GLY A 83 -11.40 -12.16 -15.35
C GLY A 83 -10.65 -10.88 -14.95
N LEU A 84 -11.27 -10.05 -14.11
CA LEU A 84 -10.65 -8.85 -13.55
C LEU A 84 -9.42 -9.21 -12.71
N LEU A 85 -9.55 -10.17 -11.79
CA LEU A 85 -8.43 -10.61 -10.95
C LEU A 85 -7.27 -11.20 -11.76
N MET A 86 -7.56 -12.03 -12.77
CA MET A 86 -6.55 -12.58 -13.65
C MET A 86 -5.86 -11.48 -14.47
N TYR A 87 -6.61 -10.48 -14.94
CA TYR A 87 -6.04 -9.34 -15.65
C TYR A 87 -5.11 -8.52 -14.74
N SER A 88 -5.57 -8.16 -13.54
CA SER A 88 -4.77 -7.38 -12.58
C SER A 88 -3.54 -8.15 -12.11
N SER A 89 -3.69 -9.46 -11.86
CA SER A 89 -2.57 -10.38 -11.60
C SER A 89 -1.55 -10.38 -12.72
N PHE A 90 -1.99 -10.59 -13.97
CA PHE A 90 -1.11 -10.61 -15.13
C PHE A 90 -0.35 -9.29 -15.27
N LYS A 91 -1.07 -8.17 -15.19
CA LYS A 91 -0.47 -6.83 -15.29
C LYS A 91 0.59 -6.60 -14.20
N MET A 92 0.26 -6.86 -12.93
CA MET A 92 1.21 -6.69 -11.81
C MET A 92 2.44 -7.59 -11.96
N LEU A 93 2.27 -8.84 -12.38
CA LEU A 93 3.38 -9.77 -12.57
C LEU A 93 4.26 -9.39 -13.75
N THR A 94 3.69 -8.87 -14.84
CA THR A 94 4.47 -8.37 -15.98
C THR A 94 5.23 -7.09 -15.63
N ASP A 95 4.59 -6.17 -14.92
CA ASP A 95 5.20 -4.91 -14.50
C ASP A 95 6.36 -5.17 -13.52
N ALA A 96 6.22 -6.16 -12.63
CA ALA A 96 7.27 -6.55 -11.69
C ALA A 96 8.46 -7.30 -12.35
N THR A 97 8.24 -8.00 -13.47
CA THR A 97 9.27 -8.84 -14.13
C THR A 97 9.99 -8.11 -15.26
N GLY A 98 9.34 -7.11 -15.87
CA GLY A 98 9.85 -6.39 -17.03
C GLY A 98 9.93 -4.89 -16.80
N LYS A 99 10.97 -4.43 -16.07
CA LYS A 99 11.65 -3.12 -16.21
C LYS A 99 12.60 -2.87 -15.02
N GLU A 100 13.90 -3.08 -15.25
CA GLU A 100 14.96 -2.34 -14.54
C GLU A 100 15.39 -1.09 -15.32
N GLU A 101 14.58 -0.62 -16.28
CA GLU A 101 14.89 0.58 -17.05
C GLU A 101 14.09 1.78 -16.52
N GLU A 102 14.87 2.70 -15.96
CA GLU A 102 14.64 4.14 -15.86
C GLU A 102 13.40 4.59 -15.07
N GLY A 103 13.65 5.07 -13.85
CA GLY A 103 13.34 6.44 -13.41
C GLY A 103 12.07 7.16 -13.89
N ASP A 104 10.99 6.47 -14.24
CA ASP A 104 9.68 7.08 -14.33
C ASP A 104 9.19 7.23 -12.89
N GLU A 105 9.59 8.32 -12.25
CA GLU A 105 8.74 8.97 -11.24
C GLU A 105 7.32 8.90 -11.78
N ALA A 106 6.47 8.07 -11.18
CA ALA A 106 5.12 7.81 -11.64
C ALA A 106 4.49 9.15 -12.06
N ASP A 107 4.34 9.36 -13.37
CA ASP A 107 3.97 10.66 -13.91
C ASP A 107 2.47 10.85 -13.69
N ILE A 108 2.12 11.15 -12.44
CA ILE A 108 0.75 11.37 -11.96
C ILE A 108 0.15 12.57 -12.68
N SER A 109 0.99 13.44 -13.27
CA SER A 109 0.54 14.58 -14.06
C SER A 109 -0.31 14.17 -15.28
N GLU A 110 -0.14 12.94 -15.78
CA GLU A 110 -1.01 12.38 -16.82
C GLU A 110 -2.21 11.58 -16.31
N ASN A 111 -2.27 11.30 -15.01
CA ASN A 111 -3.20 10.36 -14.41
C ASN A 111 -4.67 10.82 -14.54
N SER A 112 -5.51 9.94 -15.06
CA SER A 112 -6.94 10.18 -15.33
C SER A 112 -7.68 10.63 -14.07
N ILE A 113 -7.27 10.14 -12.89
CA ILE A 113 -7.86 10.48 -11.59
C ILE A 113 -7.70 11.98 -11.28
N VAL A 114 -6.49 12.52 -11.44
CA VAL A 114 -6.19 13.93 -11.15
C VAL A 114 -6.89 14.85 -12.14
N LYS A 115 -6.87 14.51 -13.43
CA LYS A 115 -7.58 15.27 -14.48
C LYS A 115 -9.09 15.27 -14.24
N PHE A 116 -9.66 14.13 -13.87
CA PHE A 116 -11.09 14.00 -13.59
C PHE A 116 -11.50 14.77 -12.33
N ALA A 117 -10.74 14.64 -11.24
CA ALA A 117 -11.00 15.36 -9.99
C ALA A 117 -10.87 16.88 -10.19
N SER A 118 -9.84 17.34 -10.90
CA SER A 118 -9.62 18.77 -11.18
C SER A 118 -10.68 19.37 -12.11
N LYS A 119 -11.31 18.54 -12.95
CA LYS A 119 -12.44 18.93 -13.79
C LYS A 119 -13.74 19.04 -12.99
N LEU A 120 -13.93 18.18 -12.00
CA LEU A 120 -15.10 18.21 -11.11
C LEU A 120 -15.05 19.39 -10.13
N VAL A 121 -13.86 19.74 -9.65
CA VAL A 121 -13.67 20.75 -8.62
C VAL A 121 -12.58 21.73 -9.04
N GLN A 122 -12.97 22.99 -9.32
CA GLN A 122 -12.02 24.09 -9.46
C GLN A 122 -11.51 24.50 -8.07
N SER A 123 -10.29 24.06 -7.72
CA SER A 123 -9.66 24.43 -6.45
C SER A 123 -8.95 25.79 -6.53
N THR A 124 -8.78 26.43 -5.38
CA THR A 124 -7.87 27.58 -5.25
C THR A 124 -6.42 27.16 -5.50
N PRO A 125 -5.52 28.07 -5.91
CA PRO A 125 -4.10 27.74 -6.12
C PRO A 125 -3.33 27.53 -4.81
N GLU A 126 -3.78 28.12 -3.70
CA GLU A 126 -3.10 28.06 -2.41
C GLU A 126 -3.85 27.21 -1.39
N TYR A 127 -3.08 26.57 -0.50
CA TYR A 127 -3.57 25.88 0.68
C TYR A 127 -4.01 26.90 1.75
N ASP A 128 -5.17 26.67 2.34
CA ASP A 128 -5.73 27.51 3.40
C ASP A 128 -5.76 26.75 4.74
N GLY A 129 -4.56 26.44 5.24
CA GLY A 129 -4.37 25.58 6.41
C GLY A 129 -5.09 24.24 6.24
N ASP A 130 -5.80 23.81 7.29
CA ASP A 130 -6.54 22.54 7.28
C ASP A 130 -7.93 22.65 6.63
N ARG A 131 -8.33 23.78 6.06
CA ARG A 131 -9.69 23.96 5.53
C ARG A 131 -9.87 23.29 4.17
N PHE A 132 -10.95 22.55 4.00
CA PHE A 132 -11.36 21.98 2.69
C PHE A 132 -12.03 23.01 1.78
N PHE A 133 -12.64 24.03 2.39
CA PHE A 133 -13.31 25.11 1.67
C PHE A 133 -12.86 26.44 2.25
N THR A 134 -12.61 27.40 1.37
CA THR A 134 -12.23 28.77 1.72
C THR A 134 -13.13 29.77 1.02
N LEU A 135 -13.23 30.98 1.57
CA LEU A 135 -14.02 32.07 1.00
C LEU A 135 -13.07 32.99 0.23
N VAL A 136 -13.19 32.99 -1.09
CA VAL A 136 -12.45 33.89 -1.98
C VAL A 136 -13.46 34.74 -2.72
N ASP A 137 -13.35 36.07 -2.59
CA ASP A 137 -14.27 37.05 -3.19
C ASP A 137 -15.75 36.81 -2.81
N GLY A 138 -16.02 36.39 -1.57
CA GLY A 138 -17.37 36.10 -1.08
C GLY A 138 -17.97 34.79 -1.57
N VAL A 139 -17.25 34.02 -2.40
CA VAL A 139 -17.67 32.70 -2.91
C VAL A 139 -16.90 31.60 -2.19
N LYS A 140 -17.62 30.58 -1.69
CA LYS A 140 -16.99 29.37 -1.15
C LYS A 140 -16.36 28.57 -2.29
N LYS A 141 -15.03 28.46 -2.29
CA LYS A 141 -14.25 27.66 -3.23
C LYS A 141 -13.59 26.49 -2.49
N ALA A 142 -13.40 25.38 -3.19
CA ALA A 142 -12.66 24.25 -2.67
C ALA A 142 -11.17 24.59 -2.60
N THR A 143 -10.47 24.10 -1.58
CA THR A 143 -9.01 24.20 -1.50
C THR A 143 -8.34 23.02 -2.20
N PRO A 144 -7.03 23.09 -2.51
CA PRO A 144 -6.29 21.93 -2.99
C PRO A 144 -6.43 20.70 -2.08
N LEU A 145 -6.57 20.92 -0.76
CA LEU A 145 -6.73 19.84 0.20
C LEU A 145 -8.01 19.02 -0.02
N PHE A 146 -9.09 19.65 -0.48
CA PHE A 146 -10.32 18.94 -0.83
C PHE A 146 -10.18 18.18 -2.15
N LEU A 147 -9.46 18.74 -3.11
CA LEU A 147 -9.14 18.05 -4.36
C LEU A 147 -8.31 16.78 -4.09
N VAL A 148 -7.32 16.87 -3.21
CA VAL A 148 -6.51 15.71 -2.77
C VAL A 148 -7.40 14.66 -2.12
N LEU A 149 -8.30 15.05 -1.20
CA LEU A 149 -9.26 14.13 -0.59
C LEU A 149 -10.10 13.42 -1.66
N LEU A 150 -10.61 14.15 -2.65
CA LEU A 150 -11.39 13.58 -3.74
C LEU A 150 -10.57 12.58 -4.59
N CYS A 151 -9.30 12.90 -4.90
CA CYS A 151 -8.41 11.98 -5.60
C CYS A 151 -8.15 10.70 -4.80
N VAL A 152 -7.98 10.82 -3.48
CA VAL A 152 -7.82 9.68 -2.56
C VAL A 152 -9.07 8.80 -2.57
N GLU A 153 -10.26 9.38 -2.47
CA GLU A 153 -11.53 8.64 -2.55
C GLU A 153 -11.69 7.93 -3.90
N PHE A 154 -11.39 8.60 -5.02
CA PHE A 154 -11.45 7.97 -6.34
C PHE A 154 -10.43 6.85 -6.51
N SER A 155 -9.23 6.99 -5.96
CA SER A 155 -8.27 5.89 -5.97
C SER A 155 -8.79 4.69 -5.20
N ASP A 156 -9.41 4.87 -4.02
CA ASP A 156 -10.01 3.77 -3.25
C ASP A 156 -11.11 3.04 -4.05
N VAL A 157 -11.94 3.80 -4.77
CA VAL A 157 -12.93 3.23 -5.70
C VAL A 157 -12.29 2.38 -6.79
N MET A 158 -11.17 2.85 -7.37
CA MET A 158 -10.44 2.07 -8.38
C MET A 158 -9.87 0.78 -7.78
N PHE A 159 -9.35 0.83 -6.56
CA PHE A 159 -8.83 -0.36 -5.86
C PHE A 159 -9.93 -1.35 -5.48
N ALA A 160 -11.13 -0.87 -5.17
CA ALA A 160 -12.29 -1.71 -4.89
C ALA A 160 -12.64 -2.64 -6.08
N VAL A 161 -12.26 -2.28 -7.31
CA VAL A 161 -12.46 -3.11 -8.51
C VAL A 161 -11.67 -4.42 -8.44
N ASP A 162 -10.50 -4.42 -7.79
CA ASP A 162 -9.68 -5.63 -7.66
C ASP A 162 -9.93 -6.31 -6.31
N SER A 163 -10.03 -5.55 -5.22
CA SER A 163 -10.12 -6.10 -3.87
C SER A 163 -11.48 -6.71 -3.53
N ILE A 164 -12.59 -6.16 -4.03
CA ILE A 164 -13.93 -6.70 -3.74
C ILE A 164 -14.14 -8.06 -4.43
N PRO A 165 -13.85 -8.22 -5.73
CA PRO A 165 -13.82 -9.54 -6.36
C PRO A 165 -12.94 -10.56 -5.62
N ALA A 166 -11.76 -10.14 -5.15
CA ALA A 166 -10.85 -11.02 -4.42
C ALA A 166 -11.46 -11.52 -3.10
N VAL A 167 -12.08 -10.62 -2.34
CA VAL A 167 -12.72 -10.99 -1.06
C VAL A 167 -13.97 -11.85 -1.29
N PHE A 168 -14.76 -11.61 -2.34
CA PHE A 168 -15.85 -12.51 -2.71
C PHE A 168 -15.36 -13.89 -3.13
N GLY A 169 -14.15 -14.00 -3.70
CA GLY A 169 -13.49 -15.29 -3.92
C GLY A 169 -13.06 -16.02 -2.66
N VAL A 170 -13.13 -15.38 -1.49
CA VAL A 170 -12.91 -16.02 -0.19
C VAL A 170 -14.24 -16.39 0.46
N THR A 171 -15.18 -15.45 0.52
CA THR A 171 -16.47 -15.64 1.18
C THR A 171 -17.54 -14.71 0.63
N GLU A 172 -18.75 -15.21 0.53
CA GLU A 172 -19.94 -14.43 0.19
C GLU A 172 -20.69 -13.92 1.44
N ASP A 173 -20.19 -14.21 2.65
CA ASP A 173 -20.81 -13.75 3.90
C ASP A 173 -20.62 -12.23 4.08
N PRO A 174 -21.68 -11.41 3.95
CA PRO A 174 -21.55 -9.96 3.97
C PRO A 174 -20.99 -9.43 5.28
N LEU A 175 -21.24 -10.09 6.41
CA LEU A 175 -20.70 -9.65 7.69
C LEU A 175 -19.19 -9.87 7.74
N ILE A 176 -18.70 -10.98 7.21
CA ILE A 176 -17.25 -11.27 7.17
C ILE A 176 -16.55 -10.36 6.17
N VAL A 177 -17.11 -10.20 4.97
CA VAL A 177 -16.58 -9.30 3.94
C VAL A 177 -16.49 -7.88 4.49
N LEU A 178 -17.58 -7.33 5.03
CA LEU A 178 -17.62 -5.95 5.51
C LEU A 178 -16.70 -5.72 6.70
N THR A 179 -16.73 -6.60 7.71
CA THR A 179 -15.93 -6.39 8.92
C THR A 179 -14.44 -6.55 8.65
N SER A 180 -14.02 -7.58 7.90
CA SER A 180 -12.60 -7.79 7.58
C SER A 180 -12.01 -6.61 6.82
N ASN A 181 -12.76 -6.06 5.85
CA ASN A 181 -12.38 -4.87 5.09
C ASN A 181 -12.27 -3.60 5.93
N ILE A 182 -13.27 -3.33 6.78
CA ILE A 182 -13.25 -2.15 7.65
C ILE A 182 -12.03 -2.22 8.58
N PHE A 183 -11.76 -3.38 9.19
CA PHE A 183 -10.59 -3.54 10.04
C PHE A 183 -9.27 -3.38 9.28
N ALA A 184 -9.15 -3.90 8.06
CA ALA A 184 -7.96 -3.74 7.22
C ALA A 184 -7.71 -2.28 6.81
N ILE A 185 -8.75 -1.53 6.41
CA ILE A 185 -8.61 -0.10 6.09
C ILE A 185 -8.15 0.67 7.32
N MET A 186 -8.76 0.41 8.49
CA MET A 186 -8.42 1.13 9.73
C MET A 186 -7.00 0.80 10.21
N SER A 187 -6.57 -0.47 10.15
CA SER A 187 -5.22 -0.88 10.57
C SER A 187 -4.14 -0.22 9.72
N LEU A 188 -4.27 -0.33 8.40
CA LEU A 188 -3.28 0.17 7.47
C LEU A 188 -3.15 1.69 7.56
N ARG A 189 -4.28 2.40 7.69
CA ARG A 189 -4.26 3.86 7.78
C ARG A 189 -3.62 4.37 9.06
N ALA A 190 -3.82 3.65 10.18
CA ALA A 190 -3.13 3.96 11.44
C ALA A 190 -1.61 3.73 11.31
N LEU A 191 -1.20 2.78 10.47
CA LEU A 191 0.21 2.44 10.22
C LEU A 191 0.84 3.19 9.05
N TYR A 192 0.10 4.05 8.34
CA TYR A 192 0.56 4.73 7.12
C TYR A 192 1.96 5.36 7.28
N GLN A 193 2.23 6.06 8.39
CA GLN A 193 3.52 6.74 8.57
C GLN A 193 4.70 5.76 8.63
N VAL A 194 4.49 4.57 9.20
CA VAL A 194 5.50 3.53 9.32
C VAL A 194 5.61 2.76 8.00
N LEU A 195 4.47 2.37 7.42
CA LEU A 195 4.42 1.60 6.19
C LEU A 195 4.90 2.37 4.97
N ALA A 196 4.68 3.68 4.90
CA ALA A 196 5.22 4.50 3.83
C ALA A 196 6.75 4.43 3.71
N GLN A 197 7.44 4.20 4.83
CA GLN A 197 8.90 4.03 4.85
C GLN A 197 9.29 2.59 4.50
N LEU A 198 8.56 1.60 5.02
CA LEU A 198 8.84 0.18 4.82
C LEU A 198 8.45 -0.34 3.44
N ALA A 199 7.40 0.20 2.82
CA ALA A 199 6.89 -0.30 1.54
C ALA A 199 7.94 -0.12 0.42
N LYS A 200 8.76 0.94 0.49
CA LYS A 200 9.91 1.16 -0.41
C LYS A 200 10.96 0.03 -0.34
N ASP A 201 10.99 -0.73 0.74
CA ASP A 201 11.92 -1.82 0.96
C ASP A 201 11.36 -3.19 0.54
N LEU A 202 10.08 -3.28 0.19
CA LEU A 202 9.38 -4.54 -0.08
C LEU A 202 9.23 -4.82 -1.59
N LYS A 203 10.37 -4.95 -2.29
CA LYS A 203 10.42 -5.15 -3.76
C LYS A 203 9.51 -6.29 -4.27
N TYR A 204 9.41 -7.40 -3.55
CA TYR A 204 8.65 -8.58 -4.01
C TYR A 204 7.20 -8.61 -3.52
N LEU A 205 6.74 -7.58 -2.80
CA LEU A 205 5.37 -7.56 -2.29
C LEU A 205 4.35 -7.46 -3.44
N GLU A 206 4.59 -6.60 -4.43
CA GLU A 206 3.73 -6.48 -5.61
C GLU A 206 3.63 -7.81 -6.38
N THR A 207 4.75 -8.54 -6.52
CA THR A 207 4.75 -9.88 -7.13
C THR A 207 3.93 -10.88 -6.34
N ALA A 208 4.04 -10.86 -5.00
CA ALA A 208 3.27 -11.76 -4.14
C ALA A 208 1.77 -11.45 -4.20
N VAL A 209 1.39 -10.17 -4.16
CA VAL A 209 0.00 -9.72 -4.31
C VAL A 209 -0.55 -10.11 -5.68
N GLY A 210 0.19 -9.90 -6.75
CA GLY A 210 -0.17 -10.33 -8.10
C GLY A 210 -0.38 -11.84 -8.19
N ALA A 211 0.49 -12.65 -7.58
CA ALA A 211 0.33 -14.10 -7.54
C ALA A 211 -0.92 -14.53 -6.75
N VAL A 212 -1.20 -13.86 -5.63
CA VAL A 212 -2.41 -14.08 -4.83
C VAL A 212 -3.67 -13.75 -5.62
N LEU A 213 -3.72 -12.63 -6.33
CA LEU A 213 -4.86 -12.26 -7.19
C LEU A 213 -5.09 -13.31 -8.28
N GLY A 214 -4.03 -13.80 -8.91
CA GLY A 214 -4.12 -14.85 -9.92
C GLY A 214 -4.68 -16.15 -9.34
N PHE A 215 -4.21 -16.54 -8.16
CA PHE A 215 -4.74 -17.71 -7.44
C PHE A 215 -6.23 -17.55 -7.11
N VAL A 216 -6.64 -16.41 -6.55
CA VAL A 216 -8.04 -16.17 -6.20
C VAL A 216 -8.92 -16.09 -7.46
N GLY A 217 -8.43 -15.50 -8.55
CA GLY A 217 -9.12 -15.50 -9.84
C GLY A 217 -9.34 -16.92 -10.38
N LEU A 218 -8.32 -17.77 -10.33
CA LEU A 218 -8.44 -19.19 -10.70
C LEU A 218 -9.40 -19.95 -9.78
N LYS A 219 -9.37 -19.66 -8.47
CA LYS A 219 -10.32 -20.23 -7.50
C LYS A 219 -11.76 -19.88 -7.87
N LEU A 220 -12.06 -18.63 -8.22
CA LEU A 220 -13.39 -18.19 -8.65
C LEU A 220 -13.87 -18.91 -9.92
N VAL A 221 -12.97 -19.15 -10.89
CA VAL A 221 -13.31 -19.97 -12.07
C VAL A 221 -13.66 -21.39 -11.64
N GLY A 222 -12.85 -22.00 -10.77
CA GLY A 222 -13.12 -23.34 -10.22
C GLY A 222 -14.48 -23.43 -9.53
N GLU A 223 -14.79 -22.46 -8.68
CA GLU A 223 -16.05 -22.36 -7.96
C GLU A 223 -17.26 -22.23 -8.89
N TYR A 224 -17.14 -21.46 -9.98
CA TYR A 224 -18.18 -21.36 -11.01
C TYR A 224 -18.50 -22.73 -11.64
N PHE A 225 -17.48 -23.59 -11.83
CA PHE A 225 -17.64 -24.95 -12.36
C PHE A 225 -17.95 -26.02 -11.29
N GLY A 226 -18.07 -25.63 -10.01
CA GLY A 226 -18.41 -26.53 -8.91
C GLY A 226 -17.21 -27.20 -8.21
N PHE A 227 -15.99 -26.71 -8.45
CA PHE A 227 -14.81 -27.10 -7.68
C PHE A 227 -14.66 -26.21 -6.45
N GLU A 228 -15.07 -26.72 -5.30
CA GLU A 228 -14.90 -26.03 -4.01
C GLU A 228 -13.53 -26.40 -3.43
N LEU A 229 -12.68 -25.38 -3.27
CA LEU A 229 -11.36 -25.53 -2.68
C LEU A 229 -11.46 -25.25 -1.17
N PRO A 230 -10.98 -26.16 -0.30
CA PRO A 230 -11.04 -25.94 1.15
C PRO A 230 -10.43 -24.60 1.56
N GLU A 231 -11.09 -23.89 2.47
CA GLU A 231 -10.69 -22.55 2.90
C GLU A 231 -9.31 -22.56 3.56
N GLN A 232 -9.00 -23.63 4.27
CA GLN A 232 -7.69 -23.88 4.89
C GLN A 232 -6.56 -23.93 3.85
N ALA A 233 -6.81 -24.57 2.70
CA ALA A 233 -5.85 -24.63 1.61
C ALA A 233 -5.69 -23.25 0.96
N SER A 234 -6.80 -22.55 0.74
CA SER A 234 -6.80 -21.18 0.22
C SER A 234 -5.99 -20.23 1.11
N LEU A 235 -6.25 -20.22 2.42
CA LEU A 235 -5.53 -19.41 3.38
C LEU A 235 -4.04 -19.75 3.41
N SER A 236 -3.69 -21.05 3.37
CA SER A 236 -2.30 -21.50 3.39
C SER A 236 -1.53 -21.02 2.15
N VAL A 237 -2.15 -21.04 0.97
CA VAL A 237 -1.56 -20.51 -0.26
C VAL A 237 -1.36 -19.00 -0.15
N VAL A 238 -2.38 -18.26 0.32
CA VAL A 238 -2.30 -16.80 0.47
C VAL A 238 -1.20 -16.41 1.45
N ILE A 239 -1.16 -17.01 2.64
CA ILE A 239 -0.09 -16.78 3.63
C ILE A 239 1.28 -17.17 3.06
N GLY A 240 1.36 -18.29 2.33
CA GLY A 240 2.59 -18.75 1.70
C GLY A 240 3.14 -17.75 0.67
N LEU A 241 2.29 -17.27 -0.23
CA LEU A 241 2.68 -16.30 -1.26
C LEU A 241 3.09 -14.95 -0.65
N LEU A 242 2.29 -14.40 0.26
CA LEU A 242 2.61 -13.14 0.92
C LEU A 242 3.86 -13.27 1.81
N GLY A 243 3.93 -14.34 2.60
CA GLY A 243 5.06 -14.61 3.48
C GLY A 243 6.37 -14.83 2.73
N THR A 244 6.33 -15.49 1.57
CA THR A 244 7.51 -15.66 0.70
C THR A 244 7.93 -14.33 0.08
N GLY A 245 7.00 -13.49 -0.40
CA GLY A 245 7.32 -12.16 -0.92
C GLY A 245 7.95 -11.23 0.12
N VAL A 246 7.37 -11.16 1.31
CA VAL A 246 7.92 -10.37 2.43
C VAL A 246 9.27 -10.93 2.87
N GLY A 247 9.38 -12.26 3.04
CA GLY A 247 10.60 -12.93 3.45
C GLY A 247 11.76 -12.73 2.46
N ALA A 248 11.48 -12.88 1.16
CA ALA A 248 12.45 -12.63 0.10
C ALA A 248 12.93 -11.17 0.09
N SER A 249 11.99 -10.22 0.26
CA SER A 249 12.31 -8.79 0.29
C SER A 249 13.25 -8.44 1.45
N ILE A 250 12.95 -8.94 2.66
CA ILE A 250 13.79 -8.71 3.84
C ILE A 250 15.15 -9.40 3.70
N TYR A 251 15.17 -10.61 3.12
CA TYR A 251 16.41 -11.35 2.90
C TYR A 251 17.36 -10.63 1.96
N GLU A 252 16.88 -10.12 0.82
CA GLU A 252 17.70 -9.37 -0.12
C GLU A 252 18.21 -8.05 0.50
N LYS A 253 17.36 -7.34 1.25
CA LYS A 253 17.77 -6.12 1.96
C LYS A 253 18.92 -6.40 2.93
N ARG A 254 18.84 -7.49 3.71
CA ARG A 254 19.91 -7.89 4.64
C ARG A 254 21.19 -8.28 3.91
N GLN A 255 21.10 -8.92 2.75
CA GLN A 255 22.27 -9.27 1.93
C GLN A 255 22.96 -8.00 1.40
N LYS A 256 22.20 -7.04 0.85
CA LYS A 256 22.75 -5.75 0.38
C LYS A 256 23.46 -4.98 1.50
N PHE A 257 22.88 -4.94 2.70
CA PHE A 257 23.50 -4.30 3.85
C PHE A 257 24.83 -4.97 4.26
N LYS A 258 24.86 -6.32 4.32
CA LYS A 258 26.09 -7.07 4.62
C LYS A 258 27.20 -6.86 3.58
N LEU A 259 26.84 -6.75 2.29
CA LEU A 259 27.81 -6.49 1.23
C LEU A 259 28.40 -5.08 1.32
N LEU A 260 27.59 -4.09 1.73
CA LEU A 260 28.04 -2.71 1.97
C LEU A 260 29.01 -2.63 3.16
N ASP A 261 28.75 -3.34 4.26
CA ASP A 261 29.68 -3.40 5.40
C ASP A 261 31.02 -4.03 5.01
N LEU A 262 31.00 -5.12 4.23
CA LEU A 262 32.22 -5.80 3.76
C LEU A 262 33.07 -4.95 2.81
N ASP A 263 32.45 -4.09 1.99
CA ASP A 263 33.18 -3.16 1.11
C ASP A 263 33.77 -1.97 1.89
N ASN A 264 33.06 -1.49 2.92
CA ASN A 264 33.52 -0.39 3.76
C ASN A 264 34.73 -0.80 4.62
N ASP A 265 34.77 -2.05 5.10
CA ASP A 265 35.96 -2.64 5.76
C ASP A 265 37.17 -2.75 4.80
N GLY A 266 36.92 -2.93 3.50
CA GLY A 266 37.93 -2.90 2.44
C GLY A 266 38.40 -1.49 2.07
N PHE A 267 37.57 -0.47 2.28
CA PHE A 267 37.90 0.94 2.05
C PHE A 267 38.75 1.52 3.17
N LEU A 268 38.48 1.16 4.43
CA LEU A 268 39.27 1.58 5.60
C LEU A 268 40.70 1.00 5.62
N THR A 269 40.97 -0.06 4.87
CA THR A 269 42.33 -0.61 4.72
C THR A 269 43.12 0.00 3.56
N LYS A 270 42.52 0.92 2.79
CA LYS A 270 43.12 1.56 1.60
C LYS A 270 43.16 3.09 1.67
N VAL A 271 43.14 3.69 2.86
CA VAL A 271 43.46 5.12 3.00
C VAL A 271 44.98 5.25 3.22
N PRO A 272 45.78 5.69 2.24
CA PRO A 272 47.19 5.97 2.46
C PRO A 272 47.34 7.13 3.46
N PRO A 273 48.32 7.11 4.38
CA PRO A 273 48.48 8.11 5.45
C PRO A 273 48.97 9.48 4.96
N SER A 274 48.73 9.85 3.70
CA SER A 274 49.24 11.10 3.12
C SER A 274 48.25 11.71 2.13
N LEU A 275 47.19 12.33 2.63
CA LEU A 275 46.58 13.47 1.94
C LEU A 275 46.19 14.57 2.95
N PRO A 276 46.45 15.85 2.62
CA PRO A 276 46.36 16.94 3.55
C PRO A 276 44.91 17.42 3.71
N CYS A 277 44.50 17.58 4.97
CA CYS A 277 43.67 18.66 5.51
C CYS A 277 42.73 19.37 4.51
N CYS A 278 41.54 18.81 4.25
CA CYS A 278 40.37 19.58 3.76
C CYS A 278 39.10 18.71 3.63
N THR A 279 38.52 18.22 4.73
CA THR A 279 37.06 18.00 4.82
C THR A 279 36.60 17.91 6.29
N ASN A 280 36.73 19.02 7.01
CA ASN A 280 36.07 19.20 8.30
C ASN A 280 34.55 19.30 8.07
N VAL A 281 33.83 18.21 8.31
CA VAL A 281 32.46 18.12 8.88
C VAL A 281 32.07 16.64 8.95
N LEU A 282 32.34 15.86 7.89
CA LEU A 282 31.92 14.45 7.81
C LEU A 282 32.74 13.53 8.74
N THR A 283 34.04 13.80 8.89
CA THR A 283 34.93 13.03 9.76
C THR A 283 34.61 13.22 11.24
N ASN A 284 34.15 14.40 11.65
CA ASN A 284 33.75 14.65 13.05
C ASN A 284 32.42 13.98 13.41
N LEU A 285 31.50 13.83 12.45
CA LEU A 285 30.21 13.15 12.69
C LEU A 285 30.40 11.63 12.83
N LEU A 286 31.28 11.04 12.00
CA LEU A 286 31.58 9.60 12.10
C LEU A 286 32.39 9.26 13.36
N LEU A 287 33.28 10.15 13.81
CA LEU A 287 34.01 9.98 15.07
C LEU A 287 33.12 10.13 16.32
N GLN A 288 32.14 11.04 16.30
CA GLN A 288 31.21 11.18 17.43
C GLN A 288 30.32 9.94 17.60
N GLU A 289 29.87 9.32 16.50
CA GLU A 289 29.00 8.15 16.55
C GLU A 289 29.74 6.86 17.00
N GLU A 290 31.05 6.75 16.74
CA GLU A 290 31.89 5.67 17.27
C GLU A 290 32.28 5.87 18.75
N LEU A 291 32.52 7.11 19.17
CA LEU A 291 32.90 7.41 20.56
C LEU A 291 31.72 7.21 21.53
N GLU A 292 30.49 7.53 21.13
CA GLU A 292 29.29 7.29 21.95
C GLU A 292 28.99 5.80 22.15
N LYS A 293 29.32 4.94 21.16
CA LYS A 293 29.19 3.48 21.27
C LYS A 293 30.23 2.82 22.18
N SER A 294 31.32 3.53 22.49
CA SER A 294 32.48 2.99 23.21
C SER A 294 32.52 3.34 24.71
N GLY A 295 31.58 4.17 25.19
CA GLY A 295 31.40 4.44 26.63
C GLY A 295 32.54 5.18 27.32
N LEU A 296 33.33 5.98 26.59
CA LEU A 296 34.43 6.79 27.12
C LEU A 296 34.04 8.27 27.18
N ASP A 297 34.27 8.89 28.34
CA ASP A 297 33.91 10.29 28.65
C ASP A 297 34.78 11.27 27.84
N VAL A 298 34.14 12.28 27.23
CA VAL A 298 34.73 13.15 26.18
C VAL A 298 35.56 14.32 26.76
N GLU A 299 35.97 14.28 28.03
CA GLU A 299 36.66 15.41 28.67
C GLU A 299 38.19 15.34 28.71
N GLU A 300 38.82 14.25 28.23
CA GLU A 300 40.29 14.11 28.33
C GLU A 300 41.08 14.38 27.03
N VAL A 301 40.41 14.88 25.98
CA VAL A 301 41.11 15.32 24.75
C VAL A 301 40.61 16.70 24.32
N LYS A 302 41.14 17.73 24.97
CA LYS A 302 41.16 19.11 24.46
C LYS A 302 42.58 19.48 24.06
#